data_AF-A0A3D0TPC6-F1
#
_entry.id   AF-A0A3D0TPC6-F1
#
_cell.length_a   1.000
_cell.length_b   1.000
_cell.length_c   1.000
_cell.angle_alpha   90.00
_cell.angle_beta   90.00
_cell.angle_gamma   90.00
#
_symmetry.space_group_name_H-M   'P 1'
#
loop_
_entity.id
_entity.type
_entity.pdbx_description
1 polymer ?
#
loop_
_entity_poly.entity_id
_entity_poly.type
_entity_poly.pdbx_seq_one_letter_code
_entity_poly.pdbx_strand_id
1 'polypeptide(L)'
;SALDDWLPQYRRIDARGRTTATGRLAACDRTYRPAEFSGLTALSVVTVDLAGGALAGDLDTTTVLADGDLVYASPRSLYVATTRWVDWGLVRESADRRLPDDLAVSTQIHQFDISDPARADYLASGVVEGTVLNQYSMSEHEGHLRVATTSSPFAWFDDGPSESFVTVLRLADAAGSATGPADLPVVGRVDGLGVGERIYAVRFLGDLAAVVTFRQTDPLYTLDLSDPTAPRVLGELKISGYSAYLHPLGDGLLLGVGQDATDEGRTLGTQVSVFDVADPADPVRLHRWSVPGGRSSVEFDPRAFLNWPPAELTVIPLIVGGGVGDGDGGGVGEGGVPFVGAFGLRAGRAGIESLGSLTHTVGDPPQHCEQWQTWTIDAAGVRTEGESNVSCWYELDWRAAVTRSVVVGDVLYTVSDAGLAATRIDGFETTSFLDWR
;
A
#
# COMPACT_ATOMS: atom_id res chain seq x y z
N SER A 1 -29.62 28.99 -1.14
CA SER A 1 -28.53 28.42 -1.94
C SER A 1 -29.09 27.99 -3.28
N ALA A 2 -28.30 28.12 -4.34
CA ALA A 2 -28.55 27.57 -5.67
C ALA A 2 -27.81 26.24 -5.83
N LEU A 3 -28.17 25.44 -6.86
CA LEU A 3 -27.50 24.19 -7.17
C LEU A 3 -25.99 24.39 -7.42
N ASP A 4 -25.63 25.51 -8.04
CA ASP A 4 -24.24 25.88 -8.33
C ASP A 4 -23.40 26.14 -7.07
N ASP A 5 -24.04 26.33 -5.90
CA ASP A 5 -23.34 26.48 -4.61
C ASP A 5 -22.85 25.13 -4.05
N TRP A 6 -23.39 24.00 -4.54
CA TRP A 6 -23.15 22.66 -3.98
C TRP A 6 -22.43 21.71 -4.93
N LEU A 7 -22.50 21.96 -6.25
CA LEU A 7 -21.87 21.09 -7.23
C LEU A 7 -20.46 21.56 -7.61
N PRO A 8 -19.51 20.62 -7.85
CA PRO A 8 -18.18 20.97 -8.30
C PRO A 8 -18.20 21.78 -9.60
N GLN A 9 -17.28 22.75 -9.70
CA GLN A 9 -17.09 23.59 -10.88
C GLN A 9 -15.68 23.41 -11.44
N TYR A 10 -15.50 23.65 -12.73
CA TYR A 10 -14.19 23.62 -13.39
C TYR A 10 -13.81 24.98 -13.96
N ARG A 11 -12.49 25.18 -14.08
CA ARG A 11 -11.89 26.28 -14.82
C ARG A 11 -10.75 25.75 -15.68
N ARG A 12 -10.79 26.03 -16.97
CA ARG A 12 -9.75 25.66 -17.94
C ARG A 12 -8.81 26.85 -18.15
N ILE A 13 -7.51 26.59 -18.04
CA ILE A 13 -6.47 27.61 -18.10
C ILE A 13 -5.49 27.22 -19.20
N ASP A 14 -5.18 28.15 -20.12
CA ASP A 14 -4.18 27.93 -21.18
C ASP A 14 -2.74 28.05 -20.65
N ALA A 15 -1.76 27.69 -21.49
CA ALA A 15 -0.34 27.77 -21.13
C ALA A 15 0.16 29.20 -20.82
N ARG A 16 -0.65 30.24 -21.09
CA ARG A 16 -0.37 31.64 -20.75
C ARG A 16 -1.08 32.09 -19.48
N GLY A 17 -1.73 31.18 -18.75
CA GLY A 17 -2.46 31.47 -17.52
C GLY A 17 -3.84 32.09 -17.74
N ARG A 18 -4.36 32.14 -18.97
CA ARG A 18 -5.68 32.74 -19.25
C ARG A 18 -6.79 31.71 -19.11
N THR A 19 -7.89 32.10 -18.50
CA THR A 19 -9.10 31.28 -18.45
C THR A 19 -9.74 31.19 -19.83
N THR A 20 -9.90 29.98 -20.35
CA THR A 20 -10.52 29.72 -21.65
C THR A 20 -11.92 29.14 -21.55
N ALA A 21 -12.27 28.53 -20.41
CA ALA A 21 -13.61 28.03 -20.12
C ALA A 21 -13.85 27.91 -18.61
N THR A 22 -15.11 28.03 -18.20
CA THR A 22 -15.60 27.73 -16.84
C THR A 22 -16.96 27.08 -16.93
N GLY A 23 -17.31 26.22 -15.99
CA GLY A 23 -18.63 25.62 -15.93
C GLY A 23 -18.81 24.70 -14.74
N ARG A 24 -19.98 24.06 -14.67
CA ARG A 24 -20.20 22.92 -13.76
C ARG A 24 -19.39 21.74 -14.25
N LEU A 25 -18.81 21.00 -13.31
CA LEU A 25 -17.99 19.83 -13.62
C LEU A 25 -18.85 18.66 -14.10
N ALA A 26 -20.01 18.43 -13.47
CA ALA A 26 -20.97 17.42 -13.89
C ALA A 26 -22.36 18.02 -14.17
N ALA A 27 -23.07 17.42 -15.12
CA ALA A 27 -24.48 17.71 -15.37
C ALA A 27 -25.38 17.09 -14.30
N CYS A 28 -26.62 17.59 -14.16
CA CYS A 28 -27.55 17.13 -13.12
C CYS A 28 -27.95 15.66 -13.29
N ASP A 29 -28.08 15.19 -14.52
CA ASP A 29 -28.35 13.80 -14.90
C ASP A 29 -27.13 12.88 -14.77
N ARG A 30 -25.95 13.46 -14.48
CA ARG A 30 -24.68 12.78 -14.17
C ARG A 30 -24.28 12.96 -12.70
N THR A 31 -25.19 13.46 -11.87
CA THR A 31 -24.98 13.67 -10.44
C THR A 31 -25.87 12.71 -9.65
N TYR A 32 -25.26 11.86 -8.85
CA TYR A 32 -25.93 10.79 -8.13
C TYR A 32 -25.80 10.96 -6.62
N ARG A 33 -26.75 10.38 -5.88
CA ARG A 33 -26.63 10.18 -4.44
C ARG A 33 -26.72 8.69 -4.14
N PRO A 34 -25.86 8.14 -3.28
CA PRO A 34 -25.99 6.75 -2.83
C PRO A 34 -27.25 6.57 -1.97
N ALA A 35 -27.74 5.33 -1.88
CA ALA A 35 -28.90 4.98 -1.06
C ALA A 35 -28.62 5.20 0.43
N GLU A 36 -27.42 4.83 0.87
CA GLU A 36 -26.88 5.15 2.19
C GLU A 36 -26.10 6.46 2.15
N PHE A 37 -26.15 7.22 3.23
CA PHE A 37 -25.40 8.47 3.34
C PHE A 37 -23.90 8.18 3.28
N SER A 38 -23.17 8.76 2.32
CA SER A 38 -21.73 8.49 2.10
C SER A 38 -20.81 9.70 2.34
N GLY A 39 -21.25 10.64 3.17
CA GLY A 39 -20.48 11.84 3.49
C GLY A 39 -21.07 13.12 2.91
N LEU A 40 -20.41 14.24 3.19
CA LEU A 40 -20.86 15.59 2.79
C LEU A 40 -20.08 16.16 1.60
N THR A 41 -19.20 15.37 0.99
CA THR A 41 -18.39 15.80 -0.15
C THR A 41 -18.97 15.29 -1.47
N ALA A 42 -18.34 15.69 -2.56
CA ALA A 42 -18.70 15.30 -3.92
C ALA A 42 -17.50 14.64 -4.61
N LEU A 43 -17.52 13.31 -4.68
CA LEU A 43 -16.62 12.51 -5.49
C LEU A 43 -16.93 12.71 -6.98
N SER A 44 -15.93 13.05 -7.79
CA SER A 44 -16.10 13.19 -9.24
C SER A 44 -15.09 12.34 -10.00
N VAL A 45 -15.59 11.49 -10.90
CA VAL A 45 -14.78 10.71 -11.84
C VAL A 45 -14.78 11.44 -13.17
N VAL A 46 -13.63 12.00 -13.54
CA VAL A 46 -13.45 12.82 -14.74
C VAL A 46 -12.69 12.03 -15.80
N THR A 47 -13.31 11.83 -16.96
CA THR A 47 -12.66 11.19 -18.11
C THR A 47 -11.95 12.23 -18.96
N VAL A 48 -10.67 11.99 -19.24
CA VAL A 48 -9.81 12.91 -19.98
C VAL A 48 -9.22 12.22 -21.20
N ASP A 49 -9.57 12.69 -22.40
CA ASP A 49 -8.92 12.26 -23.64
C ASP A 49 -7.59 13.01 -23.84
N LEU A 50 -6.49 12.25 -23.83
CA LEU A 50 -5.14 12.76 -24.05
C LEU A 50 -4.73 12.76 -25.54
N ALA A 51 -5.45 12.06 -26.41
CA ALA A 51 -5.13 11.99 -27.84
C ALA A 51 -5.55 13.26 -28.60
N GLY A 52 -6.56 13.99 -28.10
CA GLY A 52 -7.10 15.21 -28.69
C GLY A 52 -6.18 16.45 -28.67
N GLY A 53 -4.97 16.37 -28.09
CA GLY A 53 -3.93 17.42 -28.14
C GLY A 53 -4.22 18.70 -27.36
N ALA A 54 -5.45 18.91 -26.95
CA ALA A 54 -5.86 19.89 -25.97
C ALA A 54 -7.01 19.27 -25.18
N LEU A 55 -7.04 19.49 -23.87
CA LEU A 55 -8.24 19.37 -23.05
C LEU A 55 -9.28 20.36 -23.61
N ALA A 56 -9.79 20.19 -24.83
CA ALA A 56 -10.56 21.18 -25.59
C ALA A 56 -12.02 20.76 -25.72
N GLY A 57 -12.31 19.46 -25.67
CA GLY A 57 -13.66 18.92 -25.62
C GLY A 57 -14.34 19.11 -24.26
N ASP A 58 -15.62 18.77 -24.21
CA ASP A 58 -16.34 18.62 -22.94
C ASP A 58 -15.73 17.44 -22.16
N LEU A 59 -15.60 17.62 -20.85
CA LEU A 59 -15.16 16.55 -19.96
C LEU A 59 -16.38 15.68 -19.63
N ASP A 60 -16.32 14.38 -19.89
CA ASP A 60 -17.31 13.50 -19.28
C ASP A 60 -16.99 13.38 -17.81
N THR A 61 -17.96 13.70 -16.96
CA THR A 61 -17.82 13.60 -15.52
C THR A 61 -19.07 13.03 -14.90
N THR A 62 -18.86 12.08 -14.02
CA THR A 62 -19.87 11.56 -13.11
C THR A 62 -19.54 12.01 -11.69
N THR A 63 -20.52 12.59 -11.01
CA THR A 63 -20.38 13.02 -9.62
C THR A 63 -21.29 12.18 -8.72
N VAL A 64 -20.78 11.78 -7.56
CA VAL A 64 -21.54 11.10 -6.50
C VAL A 64 -21.38 11.93 -5.23
N LEU A 65 -22.48 12.17 -4.51
CA LEU A 65 -22.45 12.79 -3.18
C LEU A 65 -21.94 11.78 -2.15
N ALA A 66 -20.62 11.60 -2.17
CA ALA A 66 -19.86 10.64 -1.38
C ALA A 66 -18.41 11.12 -1.24
N ASP A 67 -17.76 10.65 -0.19
CA ASP A 67 -16.30 10.72 -0.04
C ASP A 67 -15.58 9.68 -0.93
N GLY A 68 -14.27 9.81 -1.07
CA GLY A 68 -13.45 8.88 -1.85
C GLY A 68 -11.99 8.88 -1.41
N ASP A 69 -11.56 7.83 -0.69
CA ASP A 69 -10.19 7.73 -0.14
C ASP A 69 -9.29 6.83 -0.98
N LEU A 70 -9.85 5.71 -1.46
CA LEU A 70 -9.09 4.63 -2.08
C LEU A 70 -9.72 4.27 -3.42
N VAL A 71 -8.87 4.10 -4.43
CA VAL A 71 -9.29 3.77 -5.79
C VAL A 71 -8.69 2.44 -6.21
N TYR A 72 -9.54 1.53 -6.68
CA TYR A 72 -9.18 0.29 -7.34
C TYR A 72 -9.83 0.26 -8.73
N ALA A 73 -9.14 -0.25 -9.74
CA ALA A 73 -9.70 -0.41 -11.08
C ALA A 73 -9.39 -1.79 -11.65
N SER A 74 -10.40 -2.42 -12.23
CA SER A 74 -10.27 -3.52 -13.18
C SER A 74 -10.23 -2.97 -14.61
N PRO A 75 -10.07 -3.80 -15.66
CA PRO A 75 -10.15 -3.33 -17.04
C PRO A 75 -11.50 -2.71 -17.44
N ARG A 76 -12.57 -2.96 -16.67
CA ARG A 76 -13.94 -2.54 -17.00
C ARG A 76 -14.65 -1.81 -15.87
N SER A 77 -14.18 -1.91 -14.64
CA SER A 77 -14.81 -1.28 -13.47
C SER A 77 -13.83 -0.42 -12.70
N LEU A 78 -14.29 0.74 -12.23
CA LEU A 78 -13.62 1.55 -11.23
C LEU A 78 -14.39 1.45 -9.92
N TYR A 79 -13.68 1.23 -8.82
CA TYR A 79 -14.24 1.20 -7.48
C TYR A 79 -13.58 2.30 -6.66
N VAL A 80 -14.41 3.11 -6.02
CA VAL A 80 -13.97 4.12 -5.06
C VAL A 80 -14.48 3.71 -3.69
N ALA A 81 -13.56 3.55 -2.73
CA ALA A 81 -13.85 3.09 -1.39
C ALA A 81 -13.50 4.17 -0.36
N THR A 82 -14.33 4.27 0.67
CA THR A 82 -14.16 5.24 1.76
C THR A 82 -14.49 4.58 3.08
N THR A 83 -13.53 4.57 3.99
CA THR A 83 -13.76 4.09 5.35
C THR A 83 -14.45 5.18 6.15
N ARG A 84 -15.65 4.90 6.65
CA ARG A 84 -16.43 5.88 7.41
C ARG A 84 -15.69 6.22 8.69
N TRP A 85 -15.39 7.50 8.85
CA TRP A 85 -14.81 8.02 10.08
C TRP A 85 -15.88 8.01 11.17
N VAL A 86 -15.59 7.35 12.28
CA VAL A 86 -16.48 7.38 13.46
C VAL A 86 -16.34 8.75 14.11
N ASP A 87 -17.47 9.45 14.34
CA ASP A 87 -17.47 10.71 15.08
C ASP A 87 -17.19 10.46 16.57
N TRP A 88 -15.95 10.71 16.98
CA TRP A 88 -15.48 10.53 18.36
C TRP A 88 -16.17 11.43 19.39
N GLY A 89 -16.89 12.48 18.96
CA GLY A 89 -17.74 13.27 19.84
C GLY A 89 -18.90 12.44 20.42
N LEU A 90 -19.44 11.52 19.63
CA LEU A 90 -20.53 10.62 20.03
C LEU A 90 -20.03 9.45 20.90
N VAL A 91 -18.80 9.00 20.68
CA VAL A 91 -18.15 7.93 21.47
C VAL A 91 -17.79 8.40 22.88
N ARG A 92 -17.38 9.67 23.05
CA ARG A 92 -17.04 10.23 24.38
C ARG A 92 -18.24 10.38 25.32
N GLU A 93 -19.46 10.41 24.80
CA GLU A 93 -20.69 10.54 25.60
C GLU A 93 -21.32 9.17 25.93
N SER A 94 -20.84 8.06 25.37
CA SER A 94 -21.34 6.72 25.71
C SER A 94 -20.75 6.24 27.04
N ALA A 95 -21.62 5.87 27.99
CA ALA A 95 -21.22 5.46 29.34
C ALA A 95 -20.40 4.15 29.37
N ASP A 96 -20.53 3.32 28.33
CA ASP A 96 -20.00 1.95 28.29
C ASP A 96 -18.73 1.79 27.45
N ARG A 97 -18.21 2.86 26.81
CA ARG A 97 -17.02 2.85 25.92
C ARG A 97 -17.04 1.83 24.76
N ARG A 98 -18.12 1.06 24.61
CA ARG A 98 -18.39 0.23 23.43
C ARG A 98 -19.00 1.10 22.34
N LEU A 99 -18.57 0.88 21.10
CA LEU A 99 -19.29 1.37 19.94
C LEU A 99 -20.60 0.59 19.85
N PRO A 100 -21.78 1.23 19.84
CA PRO A 100 -23.01 0.53 19.46
C PRO A 100 -22.87 -0.02 18.02
N ASP A 101 -23.57 -1.12 17.70
CA ASP A 101 -23.39 -1.86 16.43
C ASP A 101 -23.60 -0.99 15.17
N ASP A 102 -24.33 0.13 15.29
CA ASP A 102 -24.56 1.13 14.26
C ASP A 102 -23.37 2.08 14.02
N LEU A 103 -22.31 1.99 14.85
CA LEU A 103 -21.04 2.73 14.73
C LEU A 103 -19.84 1.81 14.43
N ALA A 104 -20.09 0.54 14.07
CA ALA A 104 -19.02 -0.35 13.61
C ALA A 104 -18.31 0.26 12.39
N VAL A 105 -16.97 0.20 12.40
CA VAL A 105 -16.16 0.72 11.29
C VAL A 105 -16.55 -0.03 10.03
N SER A 106 -16.87 0.70 8.98
CA SER A 106 -17.28 0.14 7.69
C SER A 106 -16.66 0.93 6.55
N THR A 107 -16.50 0.26 5.42
CA THR A 107 -16.03 0.87 4.17
C THR A 107 -17.16 0.85 3.16
N GLN A 108 -17.53 2.04 2.68
CA GLN A 108 -18.48 2.22 1.59
C GLN A 108 -17.75 2.09 0.26
N ILE A 109 -18.42 1.54 -0.74
CA ILE A 109 -17.83 1.23 -2.05
C ILE A 109 -18.78 1.73 -3.13
N HIS A 110 -18.24 2.47 -4.09
CA HIS A 110 -18.94 3.00 -5.26
C HIS A 110 -18.35 2.42 -6.53
N GLN A 111 -19.16 1.71 -7.31
CA GLN A 111 -18.75 1.07 -8.57
C GLN A 111 -19.13 1.94 -9.77
N PHE A 112 -18.21 2.09 -10.71
CA PHE A 112 -18.41 2.73 -12.01
C PHE A 112 -18.01 1.78 -13.14
N ASP A 113 -18.78 1.75 -14.23
CA ASP A 113 -18.38 1.15 -15.50
C ASP A 113 -17.41 2.11 -16.21
N ILE A 114 -16.25 1.60 -16.57
CA ILE A 114 -15.21 2.30 -17.35
C ILE A 114 -14.87 1.53 -18.63
N SER A 115 -15.74 0.62 -19.06
CA SER A 115 -15.52 -0.17 -20.28
C SER A 115 -15.59 0.66 -21.57
N ASP A 116 -16.24 1.82 -21.51
CA ASP A 116 -16.14 2.87 -22.52
C ASP A 116 -15.02 3.86 -22.13
N PRO A 117 -13.93 3.99 -22.92
CA PRO A 117 -12.84 4.90 -22.60
C PRO A 117 -13.23 6.39 -22.61
N ALA A 118 -14.43 6.73 -23.11
CA ALA A 118 -14.91 8.11 -23.18
C ALA A 118 -15.73 8.56 -21.95
N ARG A 119 -16.12 7.65 -21.05
CA ARG A 119 -17.00 7.98 -19.92
C ARG A 119 -16.86 7.01 -18.75
N ALA A 120 -17.26 7.45 -17.56
CA ALA A 120 -17.42 6.58 -16.40
C ALA A 120 -18.88 6.60 -15.93
N ASP A 121 -19.56 5.45 -15.89
CA ASP A 121 -20.97 5.36 -15.52
C ASP A 121 -21.15 4.78 -14.14
N TYR A 122 -21.79 5.53 -13.25
CA TYR A 122 -22.03 5.05 -11.89
C TYR A 122 -23.07 3.93 -11.88
N LEU A 123 -22.65 2.75 -11.40
CA LEU A 123 -23.45 1.53 -11.43
C LEU A 123 -24.13 1.27 -10.09
N ALA A 124 -23.37 1.26 -9.00
CA ALA A 124 -23.87 0.77 -7.72
C ALA A 124 -23.09 1.25 -6.50
N SER A 125 -23.71 1.07 -5.32
CA SER A 125 -23.05 1.19 -4.02
C SER A 125 -23.18 -0.07 -3.20
N GLY A 126 -22.16 -0.35 -2.39
CA GLY A 126 -22.17 -1.40 -1.37
C GLY A 126 -21.39 -0.96 -0.14
N VAL A 127 -21.50 -1.77 0.91
CA VAL A 127 -20.79 -1.55 2.17
C VAL A 127 -20.19 -2.86 2.64
N VAL A 128 -18.96 -2.80 3.15
CA VAL A 128 -18.30 -3.91 3.85
C VAL A 128 -17.92 -3.47 5.25
N GLU A 129 -17.87 -4.42 6.17
CA GLU A 129 -17.36 -4.18 7.51
C GLU A 129 -15.84 -3.94 7.49
N GLY A 130 -15.36 -3.10 8.40
CA GLY A 130 -13.95 -2.83 8.62
C GLY A 130 -13.33 -1.79 7.68
N THR A 131 -12.00 -1.66 7.79
CA THR A 131 -11.16 -0.74 7.01
C THR A 131 -10.42 -1.51 5.91
N VAL A 132 -10.41 -0.97 4.69
CA VAL A 132 -9.58 -1.48 3.59
C VAL A 132 -8.17 -0.94 3.72
N LEU A 133 -7.15 -1.80 3.63
CA LEU A 133 -5.75 -1.38 3.79
C LEU A 133 -5.26 -0.52 2.61
N ASN A 134 -5.36 -1.04 1.39
CA ASN A 134 -4.92 -0.38 0.15
C ASN A 134 -5.59 -1.05 -1.08
N GLN A 135 -5.27 -0.59 -2.28
CA GLN A 135 -5.89 -1.08 -3.52
C GLN A 135 -5.68 -2.58 -3.79
N TYR A 136 -4.68 -3.23 -3.18
CA TYR A 136 -4.48 -4.68 -3.32
C TYR A 136 -5.33 -5.52 -2.37
N SER A 137 -5.94 -4.87 -1.37
CA SER A 137 -7.03 -5.44 -0.60
C SER A 137 -8.35 -5.44 -1.37
N MET A 138 -8.35 -5.05 -2.66
CA MET A 138 -9.50 -5.13 -3.55
C MET A 138 -9.14 -5.90 -4.83
N SER A 139 -10.07 -6.71 -5.33
CA SER A 139 -9.95 -7.39 -6.62
C SER A 139 -11.30 -7.68 -7.22
N GLU A 140 -11.47 -7.40 -8.52
CA GLU A 140 -12.57 -7.91 -9.32
C GLU A 140 -12.15 -9.23 -10.00
N HIS A 141 -12.98 -10.26 -9.89
CA HIS A 141 -12.82 -11.52 -10.59
C HIS A 141 -14.18 -12.08 -11.00
N GLU A 142 -14.34 -12.39 -12.29
CA GLU A 142 -15.58 -12.93 -12.85
C GLU A 142 -16.86 -12.17 -12.42
N GLY A 143 -16.80 -10.83 -12.41
CA GLY A 143 -17.93 -9.97 -12.03
C GLY A 143 -18.18 -9.85 -10.53
N HIS A 144 -17.31 -10.41 -9.69
CA HIS A 144 -17.39 -10.33 -8.23
C HIS A 144 -16.28 -9.41 -7.72
N LEU A 145 -16.65 -8.40 -6.93
CA LEU A 145 -15.70 -7.59 -6.17
C LEU A 145 -15.34 -8.33 -4.89
N ARG A 146 -14.06 -8.44 -4.59
CA ARG A 146 -13.52 -9.10 -3.40
C ARG A 146 -12.74 -8.07 -2.61
N VAL A 147 -13.04 -7.93 -1.33
CA VAL A 147 -12.53 -6.87 -0.47
C VAL A 147 -12.07 -7.45 0.84
N ALA A 148 -10.80 -7.22 1.15
CA ALA A 148 -10.19 -7.61 2.41
C ALA A 148 -10.16 -6.43 3.39
N THR A 149 -10.64 -6.63 4.61
CA THR A 149 -10.79 -5.57 5.62
C THR A 149 -10.40 -6.05 7.02
N THR A 150 -10.18 -5.10 7.93
CA THR A 150 -10.00 -5.37 9.37
C THR A 150 -11.06 -4.61 10.19
N SER A 151 -11.74 -5.27 11.13
CA SER A 151 -12.89 -4.76 11.90
C SER A 151 -12.60 -3.53 12.76
N SER A 152 -11.36 -3.33 13.22
CA SER A 152 -11.00 -2.15 14.01
C SER A 152 -9.50 -1.90 14.02
N PRO A 153 -9.03 -0.71 13.58
CA PRO A 153 -7.65 -0.29 13.80
C PRO A 153 -7.44 0.37 15.18
N PHE A 154 -8.50 0.59 15.99
CA PHE A 154 -8.46 1.47 17.16
C PHE A 154 -8.43 0.70 18.49
N ALA A 155 -7.34 -0.03 18.73
CA ALA A 155 -7.05 -0.82 19.93
C ALA A 155 -6.95 -0.03 21.27
N TRP A 156 -7.39 1.23 21.31
CA TRP A 156 -7.24 2.11 22.49
C TRP A 156 -8.49 2.15 23.39
N PHE A 157 -9.66 1.74 22.88
CA PHE A 157 -10.95 1.87 23.59
C PHE A 157 -11.83 0.61 23.56
N ASP A 158 -11.53 -0.34 22.68
CA ASP A 158 -12.23 -1.62 22.61
C ASP A 158 -11.32 -2.73 23.13
N ASP A 159 -11.82 -3.50 24.10
CA ASP A 159 -11.14 -4.67 24.66
C ASP A 159 -11.36 -5.93 23.79
N GLY A 160 -12.18 -5.83 22.73
CA GLY A 160 -12.37 -6.88 21.73
C GLY A 160 -11.15 -7.07 20.82
N PRO A 161 -10.77 -8.31 20.47
CA PRO A 161 -9.72 -8.53 19.49
C PRO A 161 -10.17 -8.05 18.10
N SER A 162 -9.32 -7.31 17.40
CA SER A 162 -9.53 -7.04 15.97
C SER A 162 -9.58 -8.34 15.19
N GLU A 163 -10.27 -8.38 14.07
CA GLU A 163 -10.19 -9.52 13.15
C GLU A 163 -10.28 -9.02 11.72
N SER A 164 -9.87 -9.86 10.79
CA SER A 164 -9.87 -9.54 9.38
C SER A 164 -10.78 -10.45 8.58
N PHE A 165 -11.28 -9.93 7.47
CA PHE A 165 -12.28 -10.56 6.63
C PHE A 165 -11.86 -10.51 5.17
N VAL A 166 -12.39 -11.43 4.37
CA VAL A 166 -12.51 -11.25 2.93
C VAL A 166 -13.97 -11.37 2.55
N THR A 167 -14.54 -10.27 2.06
CA THR A 167 -15.94 -10.14 1.67
C THR A 167 -16.05 -10.12 0.15
N VAL A 168 -17.02 -10.85 -0.41
CA VAL A 168 -17.32 -10.89 -1.84
C VAL A 168 -18.65 -10.18 -2.08
N LEU A 169 -18.68 -9.24 -3.00
CA LEU A 169 -19.86 -8.49 -3.43
C LEU A 169 -20.12 -8.72 -4.92
N ARG A 170 -21.38 -8.65 -5.32
CA ARG A 170 -21.77 -8.77 -6.73
C ARG A 170 -22.86 -7.76 -7.04
N LEU A 171 -22.75 -7.11 -8.20
CA LEU A 171 -23.76 -6.19 -8.69
C LEU A 171 -25.12 -6.89 -8.77
N ALA A 172 -26.15 -6.33 -8.14
CA ALA A 172 -27.50 -6.85 -8.26
C ALA A 172 -28.01 -6.73 -9.70
N ASP A 173 -28.77 -7.72 -10.19
CA ASP A 173 -29.36 -7.65 -11.52
C ASP A 173 -30.23 -6.40 -11.64
N ALA A 174 -30.05 -5.65 -12.73
CA ALA A 174 -30.69 -4.34 -12.97
C ALA A 174 -32.22 -4.38 -13.16
N ALA A 175 -32.89 -5.46 -12.73
CA ALA A 175 -34.33 -5.65 -12.82
C ALA A 175 -35.06 -4.70 -11.87
N GLY A 176 -35.17 -3.42 -12.27
CA GLY A 176 -36.13 -2.49 -11.68
C GLY A 176 -35.71 -1.03 -11.53
N SER A 177 -34.46 -0.63 -11.81
CA SER A 177 -34.09 0.76 -11.57
C SER A 177 -34.43 1.67 -12.75
N ALA A 178 -35.66 2.18 -12.75
CA ALA A 178 -36.03 3.36 -13.51
C ALA A 178 -35.58 4.67 -12.83
N THR A 179 -34.84 4.62 -11.70
CA THR A 179 -34.68 5.80 -10.81
C THR A 179 -33.35 5.92 -10.03
N GLY A 180 -32.30 5.13 -10.28
CA GLY A 180 -31.01 5.29 -9.57
C GLY A 180 -29.96 4.20 -9.78
N PRO A 181 -28.79 4.29 -9.11
CA PRO A 181 -27.79 3.22 -9.08
C PRO A 181 -28.36 1.95 -8.43
N ALA A 182 -27.83 0.78 -8.79
CA ALA A 182 -28.18 -0.51 -8.20
C ALA A 182 -27.46 -0.73 -6.85
N ASP A 183 -27.84 -1.80 -6.15
CA ASP A 183 -27.12 -2.25 -4.95
C ASP A 183 -25.96 -3.18 -5.35
N LEU A 184 -24.90 -3.16 -4.54
CA LEU A 184 -23.76 -4.06 -4.59
C LEU A 184 -23.76 -4.94 -3.32
N PRO A 185 -24.69 -5.90 -3.20
CA PRO A 185 -24.82 -6.73 -2.01
C PRO A 185 -23.64 -7.69 -1.80
N VAL A 186 -23.38 -8.01 -0.53
CA VAL A 186 -22.50 -9.11 -0.12
C VAL A 186 -23.11 -10.44 -0.52
N VAL A 187 -22.32 -11.31 -1.15
CA VAL A 187 -22.73 -12.65 -1.58
C VAL A 187 -21.98 -13.78 -0.86
N GLY A 188 -20.81 -13.49 -0.30
CA GLY A 188 -20.02 -14.43 0.48
C GLY A 188 -18.99 -13.71 1.35
N ARG A 189 -18.54 -14.37 2.42
CA ARG A 189 -17.59 -13.79 3.37
C ARG A 189 -16.85 -14.89 4.12
N VAL A 190 -15.56 -14.64 4.40
CA VAL A 190 -14.75 -15.44 5.34
C VAL A 190 -14.25 -14.53 6.46
N ASP A 191 -14.31 -15.05 7.70
CA ASP A 191 -14.07 -14.32 8.94
C ASP A 191 -12.92 -14.92 9.76
N GLY A 192 -12.59 -14.30 10.90
CA GLY A 192 -11.65 -14.84 11.88
C GLY A 192 -10.20 -14.87 11.44
N LEU A 193 -9.82 -14.12 10.41
CA LEU A 193 -8.44 -14.03 9.96
C LEU A 193 -7.63 -13.16 10.93
N GLY A 194 -6.58 -13.70 11.53
CA GLY A 194 -5.68 -12.95 12.41
C GLY A 194 -6.41 -12.30 13.59
N VAL A 195 -7.09 -13.08 14.45
CA VAL A 195 -7.78 -12.55 15.63
C VAL A 195 -6.77 -11.88 16.58
N GLY A 196 -6.98 -10.60 16.85
CA GLY A 196 -6.09 -9.69 17.57
C GLY A 196 -5.06 -8.99 16.68
N GLU A 197 -5.12 -9.18 15.36
CA GLU A 197 -4.16 -8.70 14.37
C GLU A 197 -4.85 -7.82 13.32
N ARG A 198 -4.06 -7.22 12.43
CA ARG A 198 -4.55 -6.43 11.29
C ARG A 198 -3.88 -6.87 10.00
N ILE A 199 -4.53 -6.65 8.86
CA ILE A 199 -3.94 -6.90 7.54
C ILE A 199 -2.73 -5.99 7.31
N TYR A 200 -1.64 -6.56 6.79
CA TYR A 200 -0.46 -5.85 6.28
C TYR A 200 -0.26 -6.02 4.77
N ALA A 201 -0.70 -7.13 4.19
CA ALA A 201 -0.70 -7.32 2.75
C ALA A 201 -1.81 -8.26 2.30
N VAL A 202 -2.26 -8.06 1.07
CA VAL A 202 -3.21 -8.96 0.39
C VAL A 202 -2.76 -9.13 -1.05
N ARG A 203 -2.89 -10.35 -1.58
CA ARG A 203 -2.74 -10.62 -3.00
C ARG A 203 -3.78 -11.61 -3.46
N PHE A 204 -4.65 -11.18 -4.36
CA PHE A 204 -5.60 -12.04 -5.06
C PHE A 204 -4.93 -12.66 -6.31
N LEU A 205 -5.18 -13.94 -6.56
CA LEU A 205 -4.57 -14.80 -7.56
C LEU A 205 -5.62 -15.73 -8.18
N GLY A 206 -6.40 -15.26 -9.16
CA GLY A 206 -7.54 -16.02 -9.68
C GLY A 206 -8.48 -16.37 -8.51
N ASP A 207 -8.75 -17.66 -8.30
CA ASP A 207 -9.57 -18.20 -7.20
C ASP A 207 -8.88 -18.22 -5.83
N LEU A 208 -7.60 -17.89 -5.73
CA LEU A 208 -6.85 -17.89 -4.47
C LEU A 208 -6.68 -16.47 -3.95
N ALA A 209 -6.64 -16.28 -2.63
CA ALA A 209 -6.04 -15.09 -2.02
C ALA A 209 -4.99 -15.46 -0.98
N ALA A 210 -3.92 -14.67 -0.93
CA ALA A 210 -2.98 -14.65 0.18
C ALA A 210 -3.24 -13.39 1.02
N VAL A 211 -3.48 -13.57 2.32
CA VAL A 211 -3.74 -12.48 3.27
C VAL A 211 -2.73 -12.58 4.40
N VAL A 212 -2.10 -11.46 4.70
CA VAL A 212 -1.01 -11.34 5.66
C VAL A 212 -1.50 -10.47 6.80
N THR A 213 -1.49 -10.99 8.03
CA THR A 213 -1.92 -10.24 9.23
C THR A 213 -0.79 -10.15 10.24
N PHE A 214 -0.75 -9.12 11.10
CA PHE A 214 0.33 -9.05 12.08
C PHE A 214 -0.04 -8.28 13.34
N ARG A 215 0.41 -8.83 14.48
CA ARG A 215 0.55 -8.11 15.77
C ARG A 215 1.96 -8.30 16.36
N GLN A 216 2.47 -9.53 16.33
CA GLN A 216 3.79 -9.94 16.85
C GLN A 216 4.43 -11.06 16.00
N THR A 217 3.61 -12.03 15.59
CA THR A 217 3.89 -13.04 14.56
C THR A 217 2.91 -12.81 13.41
N ASP A 218 3.30 -13.10 12.17
CA ASP A 218 2.45 -12.95 10.98
C ASP A 218 2.01 -14.32 10.47
N PRO A 219 0.72 -14.65 10.50
CA PRO A 219 0.19 -15.70 9.67
C PRO A 219 -0.07 -15.20 8.24
N LEU A 220 0.62 -15.81 7.28
CA LEU A 220 0.19 -15.81 5.88
C LEU A 220 -0.94 -16.83 5.73
N TYR A 221 -2.16 -16.34 5.54
CA TYR A 221 -3.34 -17.14 5.20
C TYR A 221 -3.48 -17.31 3.69
N THR A 222 -3.90 -18.50 3.28
CA THR A 222 -4.34 -18.81 1.92
C THR A 222 -5.84 -19.11 1.93
N LEU A 223 -6.58 -18.50 1.01
CA LEU A 223 -8.05 -18.55 0.97
C LEU A 223 -8.55 -19.07 -0.38
N ASP A 224 -9.51 -19.99 -0.34
CA ASP A 224 -10.29 -20.43 -1.49
C ASP A 224 -11.44 -19.47 -1.75
N LEU A 225 -11.47 -18.88 -2.94
CA LEU A 225 -12.47 -17.95 -3.43
C LEU A 225 -13.14 -18.45 -4.73
N SER A 226 -12.97 -19.74 -5.07
CA SER A 226 -13.55 -20.36 -6.28
C SER A 226 -15.08 -20.37 -6.25
N ASP A 227 -15.67 -20.57 -5.08
CA ASP A 227 -17.09 -20.32 -4.84
C ASP A 227 -17.26 -18.94 -4.17
N PRO A 228 -17.73 -17.92 -4.92
CA PRO A 228 -17.88 -16.56 -4.38
C PRO A 228 -18.92 -16.47 -3.26
N THR A 229 -19.78 -17.48 -3.10
CA THR A 229 -20.81 -17.52 -2.04
C THR A 229 -20.35 -18.26 -0.79
N ALA A 230 -19.25 -19.00 -0.87
CA ALA A 230 -18.71 -19.79 0.23
C ALA A 230 -17.17 -19.73 0.30
N PRO A 231 -16.55 -18.53 0.38
CA PRO A 231 -15.11 -18.41 0.55
C PRO A 231 -14.66 -19.03 1.87
N ARG A 232 -13.45 -19.61 1.91
CA ARG A 232 -12.94 -20.33 3.09
C ARG A 232 -11.42 -20.27 3.21
N VAL A 233 -10.92 -20.45 4.43
CA VAL A 233 -9.49 -20.61 4.69
C VAL A 233 -9.04 -22.00 4.22
N LEU A 234 -7.90 -22.07 3.53
CA LEU A 234 -7.25 -23.31 3.10
C LEU A 234 -6.08 -23.67 4.01
N GLY A 235 -5.20 -22.71 4.27
CA GLY A 235 -3.97 -22.91 5.03
C GLY A 235 -3.51 -21.64 5.76
N GLU A 236 -2.57 -21.84 6.68
CA GLU A 236 -1.97 -20.79 7.51
C GLU A 236 -0.49 -21.10 7.70
N LEU A 237 0.38 -20.14 7.41
CA LEU A 237 1.81 -20.21 7.67
C LEU A 237 2.23 -19.11 8.62
N LYS A 238 2.66 -19.49 9.84
CA LYS A 238 3.21 -18.55 10.81
C LYS A 238 4.68 -18.25 10.52
N ILE A 239 5.02 -16.97 10.42
CA ILE A 239 6.39 -16.48 10.26
C ILE A 239 6.71 -15.38 11.27
N SER A 240 7.99 -15.29 11.65
CA SER A 240 8.53 -14.10 12.31
C SER A 240 8.55 -12.94 11.32
N GLY A 241 8.30 -11.73 11.81
CA GLY A 241 8.16 -10.55 10.95
C GLY A 241 6.82 -10.48 10.25
N TYR A 242 6.72 -9.65 9.21
CA TYR A 242 5.56 -9.60 8.33
C TYR A 242 5.92 -9.25 6.89
N SER A 243 5.03 -9.59 5.94
CA SER A 243 5.07 -9.04 4.57
C SER A 243 4.12 -7.84 4.42
N ALA A 244 4.63 -6.67 4.04
CA ALA A 244 3.83 -5.49 3.71
C ALA A 244 3.41 -5.42 2.23
N TYR A 245 4.11 -6.17 1.38
CA TYR A 245 3.82 -6.30 -0.03
C TYR A 245 4.06 -7.73 -0.48
N LEU A 246 3.14 -8.29 -1.27
CA LEU A 246 3.25 -9.61 -1.87
C LEU A 246 3.27 -9.48 -3.39
N HIS A 247 4.14 -10.18 -4.10
CA HIS A 247 4.24 -10.17 -5.55
C HIS A 247 4.24 -11.60 -6.12
N PRO A 248 3.37 -11.94 -7.10
CA PRO A 248 3.39 -13.25 -7.72
C PRO A 248 4.64 -13.42 -8.60
N LEU A 249 5.40 -14.49 -8.40
CA LEU A 249 6.55 -14.84 -9.24
C LEU A 249 6.22 -15.86 -10.34
N GLY A 250 5.01 -16.42 -10.34
CA GLY A 250 4.64 -17.55 -11.20
C GLY A 250 4.85 -18.90 -10.51
N ASP A 251 4.35 -19.99 -11.11
CA ASP A 251 4.54 -21.37 -10.64
C ASP A 251 4.21 -21.62 -9.15
N GLY A 252 3.16 -20.95 -8.66
CA GLY A 252 2.74 -21.03 -7.26
C GLY A 252 3.67 -20.30 -6.28
N LEU A 253 4.55 -19.43 -6.74
CA LEU A 253 5.46 -18.68 -5.88
C LEU A 253 4.96 -17.25 -5.61
N LEU A 254 5.15 -16.81 -4.37
CA LEU A 254 4.95 -15.43 -3.93
C LEU A 254 6.23 -14.86 -3.35
N LEU A 255 6.58 -13.63 -3.72
CA LEU A 255 7.62 -12.84 -3.09
C LEU A 255 7.00 -11.86 -2.11
N GLY A 256 7.36 -11.95 -0.82
CA GLY A 256 7.00 -10.96 0.19
C GLY A 256 8.13 -9.97 0.45
N VAL A 257 7.80 -8.69 0.58
CA VAL A 257 8.69 -7.64 1.10
C VAL A 257 8.05 -7.05 2.34
N GLY A 258 8.80 -6.95 3.43
CA GLY A 258 8.34 -6.40 4.70
C GLY A 258 9.46 -6.33 5.72
N GLN A 259 9.17 -6.65 6.98
CA GLN A 259 10.11 -6.54 8.08
C GLN A 259 10.28 -7.87 8.80
N ASP A 260 11.51 -8.26 9.13
CA ASP A 260 11.76 -9.33 10.11
C ASP A 260 11.45 -8.80 11.52
N ALA A 261 11.09 -9.67 12.45
CA ALA A 261 10.78 -9.27 13.82
C ALA A 261 11.14 -10.35 14.85
N THR A 262 11.32 -9.93 16.11
CA THR A 262 11.38 -10.86 17.24
C THR A 262 9.99 -11.42 17.56
N ASP A 263 9.93 -12.47 18.39
CA ASP A 263 8.67 -13.06 18.84
C ASP A 263 7.78 -12.07 19.62
N GLU A 264 8.37 -11.00 20.17
CA GLU A 264 7.64 -9.92 20.83
C GLU A 264 7.12 -8.84 19.85
N GLY A 265 7.36 -9.00 18.54
CA GLY A 265 6.94 -8.08 17.49
C GLY A 265 7.88 -6.90 17.24
N ARG A 266 9.11 -6.92 17.80
CA ARG A 266 10.09 -5.85 17.55
C ARG A 266 10.72 -6.03 16.17
N THR A 267 10.51 -5.07 15.27
CA THR A 267 11.10 -5.09 13.92
C THR A 267 12.62 -5.06 13.97
N LEU A 268 13.25 -5.91 13.17
CA LEU A 268 14.70 -6.07 13.08
C LEU A 268 15.31 -5.49 11.81
N GLY A 269 14.50 -5.27 10.76
CA GLY A 269 14.94 -4.71 9.47
C GLY A 269 14.20 -5.33 8.29
N THR A 270 14.41 -4.80 7.09
CA THR A 270 13.74 -5.27 5.88
C THR A 270 14.01 -6.74 5.61
N GLN A 271 12.99 -7.45 5.17
CA GLN A 271 13.04 -8.83 4.76
C GLN A 271 12.41 -9.00 3.37
N VAL A 272 12.99 -9.88 2.58
CA VAL A 272 12.45 -10.43 1.35
C VAL A 272 12.28 -11.93 1.52
N SER A 273 11.13 -12.48 1.18
CA SER A 273 10.86 -13.91 1.33
C SER A 273 10.21 -14.49 0.08
N VAL A 274 10.56 -15.73 -0.24
CA VAL A 274 9.89 -16.51 -1.28
C VAL A 274 9.05 -17.58 -0.60
N PHE A 275 7.75 -17.56 -0.88
CA PHE A 275 6.77 -18.52 -0.39
C PHE A 275 6.34 -19.43 -1.55
N ASP A 276 6.17 -20.71 -1.27
CA ASP A 276 5.49 -21.65 -2.13
C ASP A 276 4.05 -21.81 -1.63
N VAL A 277 3.10 -21.48 -2.50
CA VAL A 277 1.66 -21.58 -2.30
C VAL A 277 1.02 -22.48 -3.38
N ALA A 278 1.81 -23.33 -4.03
CA ALA A 278 1.30 -24.30 -5.03
C ALA A 278 0.33 -25.31 -4.39
N ASP A 279 0.60 -25.74 -3.15
CA ASP A 279 -0.41 -26.35 -2.29
C ASP A 279 -0.93 -25.29 -1.30
N PRO A 280 -2.10 -24.67 -1.58
CA PRO A 280 -2.61 -23.62 -0.72
C PRO A 280 -3.10 -24.15 0.64
N ALA A 281 -3.20 -25.46 0.87
CA ALA A 281 -3.51 -25.98 2.21
C ALA A 281 -2.27 -26.03 3.12
N ASP A 282 -1.06 -26.04 2.54
CA ASP A 282 0.22 -26.11 3.25
C ASP A 282 1.24 -25.11 2.66
N PRO A 283 1.00 -23.78 2.78
CA PRO A 283 1.94 -22.79 2.30
C PRO A 283 3.25 -22.84 3.08
N VAL A 284 4.40 -22.75 2.39
CA VAL A 284 5.73 -22.81 3.03
C VAL A 284 6.63 -21.65 2.61
N ARG A 285 7.47 -21.16 3.54
CA ARG A 285 8.53 -20.19 3.21
C ARG A 285 9.78 -20.93 2.76
N LEU A 286 10.14 -20.81 1.49
CA LEU A 286 11.32 -21.46 0.92
C LEU A 286 12.61 -20.73 1.29
N HIS A 287 12.62 -19.41 1.11
CA HIS A 287 13.82 -18.59 1.25
C HIS A 287 13.53 -17.28 1.96
N ARG A 288 14.55 -16.75 2.63
CA ARG A 288 14.52 -15.46 3.29
C ARG A 288 15.86 -14.76 3.10
N TRP A 289 15.80 -13.50 2.68
CA TRP A 289 16.92 -12.55 2.69
C TRP A 289 16.54 -11.38 3.58
N SER A 290 17.42 -10.98 4.49
CA SER A 290 17.15 -9.92 5.46
C SER A 290 18.28 -8.90 5.49
N VAL A 291 17.91 -7.63 5.67
CA VAL A 291 18.82 -6.50 5.89
C VAL A 291 18.46 -5.89 7.24
N PRO A 292 19.20 -6.22 8.32
CA PRO A 292 18.95 -5.64 9.64
C PRO A 292 18.93 -4.12 9.60
N GLY A 293 18.10 -3.45 10.39
CA GLY A 293 17.95 -1.99 10.37
C GLY A 293 17.48 -1.37 9.04
N GLY A 294 17.24 -2.19 8.01
CA GLY A 294 16.80 -1.78 6.70
C GLY A 294 15.34 -1.35 6.69
N ARG A 295 15.01 -0.42 5.81
CA ARG A 295 13.65 0.01 5.49
C ARG A 295 13.50 0.04 3.98
N SER A 296 12.38 -0.46 3.47
CA SER A 296 12.06 -0.39 2.06
C SER A 296 10.83 0.46 1.83
N SER A 297 10.87 1.31 0.80
CA SER A 297 9.68 2.05 0.39
C SER A 297 8.60 1.16 -0.19
N VAL A 298 8.93 -0.08 -0.61
CA VAL A 298 7.97 -1.06 -1.14
C VAL A 298 6.86 -1.38 -0.14
N GLU A 299 7.15 -1.25 1.16
CA GLU A 299 6.20 -1.53 2.25
C GLU A 299 4.98 -0.58 2.26
N PHE A 300 5.11 0.60 1.65
CA PHE A 300 4.06 1.62 1.61
C PHE A 300 3.83 2.25 0.22
N ASP A 301 4.81 2.14 -0.69
CA ASP A 301 4.70 2.49 -2.10
C ASP A 301 5.10 1.30 -2.99
N PRO A 302 4.12 0.47 -3.36
CA PRO A 302 4.31 -0.69 -4.22
C PRO A 302 4.87 -0.36 -5.61
N ARG A 303 4.77 0.90 -6.08
CA ARG A 303 5.34 1.34 -7.37
C ARG A 303 6.86 1.47 -7.32
N ALA A 304 7.44 1.40 -6.14
CA ALA A 304 8.88 1.38 -5.94
C ALA A 304 9.51 0.00 -6.23
N PHE A 305 8.70 -1.06 -6.17
CA PHE A 305 9.10 -2.42 -6.50
C PHE A 305 9.14 -2.64 -8.01
N LEU A 306 10.19 -3.30 -8.50
CA LEU A 306 10.26 -3.79 -9.87
C LEU A 306 10.54 -5.29 -9.86
N ASN A 307 9.77 -6.05 -10.63
CA ASN A 307 10.11 -7.41 -11.03
C ASN A 307 10.20 -7.44 -12.56
N TRP A 308 11.33 -7.94 -13.06
CA TRP A 308 11.65 -8.07 -14.47
C TRP A 308 12.00 -9.53 -14.78
N PRO A 309 10.99 -10.38 -15.06
CA PRO A 309 11.18 -11.80 -15.32
C PRO A 309 12.21 -12.13 -16.42
N PRO A 310 12.32 -11.39 -17.55
CA PRO A 310 13.27 -11.73 -18.60
C PRO A 310 14.74 -11.77 -18.18
N ALA A 311 15.12 -11.07 -17.09
CA ALA A 311 16.47 -11.12 -16.52
C ALA A 311 16.50 -11.73 -15.11
N GLU A 312 15.39 -12.34 -14.67
CA GLU A 312 15.20 -12.84 -13.30
C GLU A 312 15.56 -11.79 -12.23
N LEU A 313 15.25 -10.53 -12.50
CA LEU A 313 15.67 -9.39 -11.70
C LEU A 313 14.50 -8.84 -10.88
N THR A 314 14.70 -8.67 -9.59
CA THR A 314 13.81 -7.92 -8.69
C THR A 314 14.59 -6.76 -8.09
N VAL A 315 14.08 -5.52 -8.20
CA VAL A 315 14.72 -4.33 -7.64
C VAL A 315 13.91 -3.82 -6.46
N ILE A 316 14.58 -3.67 -5.32
CA ILE A 316 13.97 -3.23 -4.06
C ILE A 316 14.76 -2.04 -3.52
N PRO A 317 14.15 -0.85 -3.43
CA PRO A 317 14.73 0.28 -2.74
C PRO A 317 14.95 -0.02 -1.27
N LEU A 318 16.12 0.37 -0.77
CA LEU A 318 16.54 0.10 0.59
C LEU A 318 17.26 1.30 1.18
N ILE A 319 16.92 1.58 2.43
CA ILE A 319 17.59 2.54 3.28
C ILE A 319 18.04 1.83 4.54
N VAL A 320 19.31 1.98 4.89
CA VAL A 320 19.89 1.38 6.10
C VAL A 320 20.64 2.46 6.86
N GLY A 321 20.20 2.74 8.10
CA GLY A 321 20.76 3.83 8.93
C GLY A 321 22.10 3.50 9.61
N GLY A 322 22.46 2.21 9.68
CA GLY A 322 23.79 1.71 10.02
C GLY A 322 24.27 0.83 8.88
N GLY A 323 25.57 0.78 8.56
CA GLY A 323 25.96 0.23 7.26
C GLY A 323 25.87 -1.27 7.07
N VAL A 324 25.86 -1.63 5.79
CA VAL A 324 25.73 -3.01 5.29
C VAL A 324 27.13 -3.61 5.14
N GLY A 325 27.39 -4.78 5.73
CA GLY A 325 28.63 -5.52 5.49
C GLY A 325 28.53 -6.41 4.25
N ASP A 326 29.63 -6.54 3.50
CA ASP A 326 29.75 -7.33 2.24
C ASP A 326 29.72 -8.87 2.42
N GLY A 327 29.12 -9.38 3.49
CA GLY A 327 29.00 -10.82 3.75
C GLY A 327 27.74 -11.43 3.13
N ASP A 328 27.77 -12.76 2.88
CA ASP A 328 26.69 -13.62 2.32
C ASP A 328 25.36 -13.66 3.13
N GLY A 329 25.06 -12.63 3.92
CA GLY A 329 23.86 -12.52 4.74
C GLY A 329 23.41 -11.08 5.02
N GLY A 330 23.92 -10.06 4.32
CA GLY A 330 23.41 -8.68 4.42
C GLY A 330 23.45 -8.09 5.84
N GLY A 331 24.29 -8.64 6.71
CA GLY A 331 24.35 -8.26 8.12
C GLY A 331 24.83 -6.82 8.30
N VAL A 332 24.07 -6.02 9.03
CA VAL A 332 24.51 -4.72 9.53
C VAL A 332 25.45 -4.95 10.69
N GLY A 333 26.72 -4.56 10.50
CA GLY A 333 27.64 -4.39 11.61
C GLY A 333 27.34 -3.07 12.30
N GLU A 334 27.38 -3.04 13.63
CA GLU A 334 27.60 -1.78 14.35
C GLU A 334 28.86 -1.12 13.75
N GLY A 335 28.70 0.03 13.09
CA GLY A 335 29.80 0.79 12.48
C GLY A 335 29.90 0.80 10.96
N GLY A 336 28.98 0.21 10.19
CA GLY A 336 28.99 0.34 8.73
C GLY A 336 28.59 1.74 8.22
N VAL A 337 28.96 2.08 6.98
CA VAL A 337 28.49 3.28 6.24
C VAL A 337 27.03 3.08 5.82
N PRO A 338 26.11 3.99 6.17
CA PRO A 338 24.69 3.82 5.86
C PRO A 338 24.45 3.81 4.35
N PHE A 339 23.40 3.11 3.93
CA PHE A 339 23.08 2.89 2.52
C PHE A 339 21.75 3.53 2.19
N VAL A 340 21.69 4.25 1.05
CA VAL A 340 20.46 4.78 0.47
C VAL A 340 20.49 4.46 -1.02
N GLY A 341 19.61 3.58 -1.48
CA GLY A 341 19.66 3.14 -2.86
C GLY A 341 18.68 2.01 -3.17
N ALA A 342 19.09 1.10 -4.04
CA ALA A 342 18.33 -0.11 -4.34
C ALA A 342 19.23 -1.34 -4.48
N PHE A 343 18.68 -2.50 -4.16
CA PHE A 343 19.30 -3.80 -4.42
C PHE A 343 18.61 -4.49 -5.58
N GLY A 344 19.41 -5.10 -6.45
CA GLY A 344 18.94 -6.09 -7.41
C GLY A 344 19.07 -7.48 -6.83
N LEU A 345 17.99 -8.24 -6.85
CA LEU A 345 17.91 -9.60 -6.36
C LEU A 345 17.43 -10.54 -7.45
N ARG A 346 17.98 -11.75 -7.51
CA ARG A 346 17.36 -12.90 -8.16
C ARG A 346 16.63 -13.70 -7.11
N ALA A 347 15.31 -13.78 -7.18
CA ALA A 347 14.47 -14.43 -6.18
C ALA A 347 13.54 -15.46 -6.83
N GLY A 348 13.59 -16.70 -6.35
CA GLY A 348 12.74 -17.77 -6.84
C GLY A 348 12.90 -19.05 -6.02
N ARG A 349 12.45 -20.18 -6.59
CA ARG A 349 12.47 -21.48 -5.91
C ARG A 349 13.86 -21.94 -5.49
N ALA A 350 14.90 -21.56 -6.25
CA ALA A 350 16.28 -21.98 -5.98
C ALA A 350 16.96 -21.17 -4.85
N GLY A 351 16.50 -19.95 -4.58
CA GLY A 351 17.13 -19.06 -3.61
C GLY A 351 16.74 -17.59 -3.78
N ILE A 352 17.31 -16.76 -2.91
CA ILE A 352 17.36 -15.31 -3.08
C ILE A 352 18.85 -14.92 -3.11
N GLU A 353 19.30 -14.41 -4.25
CA GLU A 353 20.69 -14.02 -4.52
C GLU A 353 20.77 -12.52 -4.76
N SER A 354 21.75 -11.84 -4.15
CA SER A 354 22.05 -10.44 -4.44
C SER A 354 22.85 -10.33 -5.72
N LEU A 355 22.32 -9.62 -6.72
CA LEU A 355 22.98 -9.34 -7.99
C LEU A 355 23.88 -8.10 -7.90
N GLY A 356 23.60 -7.22 -6.94
CA GLY A 356 24.32 -5.99 -6.70
C GLY A 356 23.44 -4.93 -6.07
N SER A 357 24.05 -3.80 -5.77
CA SER A 357 23.36 -2.61 -5.26
C SER A 357 23.77 -1.38 -6.06
N LEU A 358 22.92 -0.37 -6.04
CA LEU A 358 23.18 0.94 -6.62
C LEU A 358 22.75 2.02 -5.65
N THR A 359 23.40 3.17 -5.73
CA THR A 359 23.07 4.34 -4.92
C THR A 359 23.07 5.61 -5.78
N HIS A 360 22.24 6.57 -5.38
CA HIS A 360 22.23 7.93 -5.95
C HIS A 360 23.05 8.91 -5.07
N THR A 361 23.75 8.43 -4.04
CA THR A 361 24.65 9.27 -3.24
C THR A 361 26.01 9.42 -3.94
N VAL A 362 26.59 10.61 -3.83
CA VAL A 362 27.96 10.87 -4.33
C VAL A 362 28.92 10.73 -3.16
N GLY A 363 29.66 9.62 -3.13
CA GLY A 363 30.59 9.30 -2.04
C GLY A 363 29.89 8.89 -0.74
N ASP A 364 30.71 8.72 0.31
CA ASP A 364 30.20 8.35 1.63
C ASP A 364 29.52 9.55 2.31
N PRO A 365 28.40 9.33 3.02
CA PRO A 365 27.72 10.39 3.75
C PRO A 365 28.63 10.96 4.85
N PRO A 366 28.59 12.29 5.10
CA PRO A 366 29.37 12.90 6.16
C PRO A 366 29.04 12.29 7.53
N GLN A 367 30.06 12.00 8.34
CA GLN A 367 29.91 11.58 9.73
C GLN A 367 30.13 12.76 10.67
N HIS A 368 29.19 12.96 11.59
CA HIS A 368 29.25 13.92 12.68
C HIS A 368 29.45 13.17 13.99
N CYS A 369 30.33 13.66 14.87
CA CYS A 369 30.52 13.09 16.20
C CYS A 369 30.41 14.18 17.26
N GLU A 370 29.54 13.97 18.23
CA GLU A 370 29.41 14.82 19.42
C GLU A 370 29.97 14.10 20.64
N GLN A 371 30.76 14.83 21.42
CA GLN A 371 31.28 14.35 22.69
C GLN A 371 30.64 15.14 23.82
N TRP A 372 30.12 14.44 24.81
CA TRP A 372 29.59 15.06 26.02
C TRP A 372 30.06 14.32 27.27
N GLN A 373 30.12 15.06 28.37
CA GLN A 373 30.46 14.51 29.68
C GLN A 373 29.21 14.44 30.53
N THR A 374 29.01 13.30 31.18
CA THR A 374 28.02 13.20 32.25
C THR A 374 28.58 13.80 33.53
N TRP A 375 27.70 14.32 34.39
CA TRP A 375 28.08 14.91 35.67
C TRP A 375 27.11 14.45 36.74
N THR A 376 27.62 14.19 37.93
CA THR A 376 26.78 14.00 39.12
C THR A 376 26.93 15.21 40.04
N ILE A 377 25.86 15.57 40.74
CA ILE A 377 25.86 16.66 41.72
C ILE A 377 25.43 16.07 43.05
N ASP A 378 26.28 16.18 44.08
CA ASP A 378 25.94 15.70 45.41
C ASP A 378 25.02 16.68 46.17
N ALA A 379 24.55 16.26 47.35
CA ALA A 379 23.66 17.07 48.19
C ALA A 379 24.31 18.39 48.69
N ALA A 380 25.64 18.52 48.61
CA ALA A 380 26.38 19.74 48.93
C ALA A 380 26.60 20.64 47.69
N GLY A 381 26.11 20.24 46.51
CA GLY A 381 26.25 20.99 45.27
C GLY A 381 27.59 20.79 44.54
N VAL A 382 28.40 19.81 44.96
CA VAL A 382 29.69 19.52 44.32
C VAL A 382 29.45 18.72 43.04
N ARG A 383 29.95 19.24 41.92
CA ARG A 383 29.96 18.55 40.62
C ARG A 383 31.12 17.56 40.58
N THR A 384 30.83 16.31 40.22
CA THR A 384 31.83 15.28 39.93
C THR A 384 31.70 14.86 38.47
N GLU A 385 32.82 14.85 37.74
CA GLU A 385 32.91 14.35 36.36
C GLU A 385 32.51 12.87 36.31
N GLY A 386 31.59 12.56 35.40
CA GLY A 386 31.17 11.21 35.06
C GLY A 386 31.83 10.71 33.78
N GLU A 387 31.22 9.71 33.16
CA GLU A 387 31.71 9.10 31.93
C GLU A 387 31.69 10.09 30.75
N SER A 388 32.79 10.05 29.97
CA SER A 388 32.88 10.70 28.65
C SER A 388 32.16 9.83 27.64
N ASN A 389 31.15 10.40 26.98
CA ASN A 389 30.35 9.74 25.97
C ASN A 389 30.65 10.35 24.60
N VAL A 390 30.70 9.51 23.58
CA VAL A 390 30.82 9.92 22.18
C VAL A 390 29.66 9.30 21.41
N SER A 391 28.93 10.11 20.67
CA SER A 391 27.94 9.63 19.71
C SER A 391 28.27 10.17 18.34
N CYS A 392 28.36 9.27 17.36
CA CYS A 392 28.53 9.61 15.97
C CYS A 392 27.28 9.23 15.18
N TRP A 393 26.89 10.07 14.22
CA TRP A 393 25.80 9.81 13.30
C TRP A 393 26.18 10.29 11.89
N TYR A 394 25.55 9.70 10.88
CA TYR A 394 25.75 10.07 9.49
C TYR A 394 24.65 11.02 9.00
N GLU A 395 25.01 11.96 8.15
CA GLU A 395 24.07 12.83 7.46
C GLU A 395 23.64 12.18 6.13
N LEU A 396 22.47 11.55 6.16
CA LEU A 396 21.89 10.87 4.99
C LEU A 396 21.25 11.88 4.02
N ASP A 397 21.58 11.76 2.73
CA ASP A 397 20.84 12.46 1.67
C ASP A 397 19.60 11.65 1.26
N TRP A 398 18.47 11.96 1.90
CA TRP A 398 17.19 11.30 1.63
C TRP A 398 16.71 11.45 0.18
N ARG A 399 17.21 12.44 -0.56
CA ARG A 399 16.86 12.60 -1.98
C ARG A 399 17.44 11.48 -2.84
N ALA A 400 18.43 10.76 -2.35
CA ALA A 400 19.02 9.61 -3.03
C ALA A 400 18.14 8.34 -2.94
N ALA A 401 17.05 8.35 -2.16
CA ALA A 401 16.18 7.20 -2.02
C ALA A 401 15.49 6.88 -3.35
N VAL A 402 15.78 5.70 -3.91
CA VAL A 402 15.18 5.26 -5.17
C VAL A 402 13.68 5.11 -4.99
N THR A 403 12.90 5.79 -5.82
CA THR A 403 11.43 5.74 -5.79
C THR A 403 10.86 4.96 -6.96
N ARG A 404 11.54 4.92 -8.12
CA ARG A 404 11.08 4.18 -9.31
C ARG A 404 12.23 3.46 -9.97
N SER A 405 11.91 2.33 -10.59
CA SER A 405 12.86 1.52 -11.34
C SER A 405 12.20 1.03 -12.63
N VAL A 406 12.91 1.06 -13.76
CA VAL A 406 12.44 0.51 -15.04
C VAL A 406 13.60 -0.08 -15.83
N VAL A 407 13.35 -1.19 -16.51
CA VAL A 407 14.34 -1.81 -17.41
C VAL A 407 14.02 -1.43 -18.85
N VAL A 408 15.03 -0.97 -19.58
CA VAL A 408 14.97 -0.75 -21.03
C VAL A 408 16.19 -1.42 -21.67
N GLY A 409 15.96 -2.51 -22.41
CA GLY A 409 17.05 -3.34 -22.93
C GLY A 409 17.83 -4.02 -21.80
N ASP A 410 19.13 -3.76 -21.74
CA ASP A 410 20.07 -4.26 -20.73
C ASP A 410 20.38 -3.23 -19.62
N VAL A 411 19.65 -2.11 -19.61
CA VAL A 411 19.85 -1.01 -18.66
C VAL A 411 18.68 -0.91 -17.69
N LEU A 412 19.02 -0.92 -16.41
CA LEU A 412 18.15 -0.54 -15.30
C LEU A 412 18.26 0.98 -15.07
N TYR A 413 17.14 1.68 -15.25
CA TYR A 413 17.00 3.07 -14.88
C TYR A 413 16.35 3.18 -13.50
N THR A 414 16.95 3.96 -12.62
CA THR A 414 16.42 4.24 -11.28
C THR A 414 16.25 5.74 -11.07
N VAL A 415 15.15 6.14 -10.44
CA VAL A 415 14.76 7.55 -10.25
C VAL A 415 14.69 7.85 -8.76
N SER A 416 15.24 8.99 -8.36
CA SER A 416 15.06 9.58 -7.03
C SER A 416 14.90 11.10 -7.14
N ASP A 417 14.68 11.78 -6.01
CA ASP A 417 14.66 13.25 -5.96
C ASP A 417 16.04 13.89 -6.19
N ALA A 418 17.12 13.10 -6.18
CA ALA A 418 18.47 13.53 -6.48
C ALA A 418 18.78 13.44 -7.99
N GLY A 419 18.21 12.46 -8.69
CA GLY A 419 18.57 12.23 -10.09
C GLY A 419 18.02 10.95 -10.70
N LEU A 420 18.51 10.66 -11.89
CA LEU A 420 18.28 9.43 -12.65
C LEU A 420 19.60 8.72 -12.88
N ALA A 421 19.72 7.47 -12.42
CA ALA A 421 20.87 6.61 -12.70
C ALA A 421 20.55 5.63 -13.83
N ALA A 422 21.56 5.33 -14.66
CA ALA A 422 21.52 4.25 -15.63
C ALA A 422 22.58 3.18 -15.28
N THR A 423 22.10 1.99 -14.94
CA THR A 423 22.90 0.88 -14.41
C THR A 423 22.80 -0.32 -15.35
N ARG A 424 23.93 -0.92 -15.74
CA ARG A 424 23.89 -2.17 -16.51
C ARG A 424 23.38 -3.29 -15.60
N ILE A 425 22.42 -4.07 -16.08
CA ILE A 425 21.87 -5.20 -15.32
C ILE A 425 22.94 -6.26 -15.10
N ASP A 426 23.81 -6.47 -16.09
CA ASP A 426 25.00 -7.31 -15.94
C ASP A 426 26.07 -6.57 -15.14
N GLY A 427 26.44 -7.14 -13.98
CA GLY A 427 27.44 -6.59 -13.07
C GLY A 427 27.00 -5.40 -12.22
N PHE A 428 25.76 -4.91 -12.35
CA PHE A 428 25.22 -3.80 -11.54
C PHE A 428 26.05 -2.50 -11.56
N GLU A 429 26.76 -2.26 -12.66
CA GLU A 429 27.62 -1.09 -12.82
C GLU A 429 26.81 0.15 -13.24
N THR A 430 26.84 1.20 -12.42
CA THR A 430 26.22 2.48 -12.77
C THR A 430 27.10 3.23 -13.77
N THR A 431 26.60 3.40 -14.98
CA THR A 431 27.35 3.97 -16.13
C THR A 431 27.18 5.47 -16.26
N SER A 432 26.06 6.01 -15.79
CA SER A 432 25.79 7.44 -15.82
C SER A 432 24.77 7.83 -14.75
N PHE A 433 24.85 9.09 -14.33
CA PHE A 433 23.93 9.72 -13.40
C PHE A 433 23.60 11.12 -13.92
N LEU A 434 22.31 11.44 -13.97
CA LEU A 434 21.79 12.76 -14.31
C LEU A 434 21.24 13.41 -13.03
N ASP A 435 21.93 14.43 -12.53
CA ASP A 435 21.47 15.25 -11.40
C ASP A 435 20.37 16.22 -11.88
N TRP A 436 19.38 16.46 -11.04
CA TRP A 436 18.29 17.41 -11.32
C TRP A 436 18.66 18.89 -11.12
N ARG A 437 19.82 19.16 -10.50
CA ARG A 437 20.28 20.52 -10.18
C ARG A 437 20.90 21.28 -11.34
#